data_AF-A0A1I3MY26-F1
#
_entry.id   AF-A0A1I3MY26-F1
#
_cell.length_a   1.000
_cell.length_b   1.000
_cell.length_c   1.000
_cell.angle_alpha   90.00
_cell.angle_beta   90.00
_cell.angle_gamma   90.00
#
_symmetry.space_group_name_H-M   'P 1'
#
loop_
_entity.id
_entity.type
_entity.pdbx_description
1 polymer ?
#
loop_
_entity_poly.entity_id
_entity_poly.type
_entity_poly.pdbx_seq_one_letter_code
_entity_poly.pdbx_strand_id
1 'polypeptide(L)'
;MALFKSSNPEKVLQRDIDAAKANRERVSARLAECDQAVARHAASAKDCALNGDDAGLDVAENSLRSTQDRAVSLRGALAEIDQQIANLERNKADMLDRKLRAQTAAEIELLARKLTETGAEFNRTAERLSEQTRSAVPLVYEALGLDNFTKLCLAEVPQALDMVNKLLRAHADAVVAGTAPATLPRVDNQAQPPAPAQPEEPHFRYLPVKPTFKGLVTR
;
A
#
# COMPACT_ATOMS: atom_id res chain seq x y z
N MET A 1 -25.09 -8.67 28.53
CA MET A 1 -24.18 -9.17 27.47
C MET A 1 -24.23 -8.19 26.30
N ALA A 2 -23.08 -7.63 25.92
CA ALA A 2 -22.99 -6.53 24.97
C ALA A 2 -23.24 -6.99 23.51
N LEU A 3 -24.22 -6.37 22.85
CA LEU A 3 -24.66 -6.63 21.47
C LEU A 3 -23.99 -5.69 20.45
N PHE A 4 -22.76 -5.26 20.68
CA PHE A 4 -22.02 -4.46 19.71
C PHE A 4 -21.16 -5.39 18.85
N LYS A 5 -21.76 -5.92 17.76
CA LYS A 5 -20.98 -6.34 16.60
C LYS A 5 -20.30 -5.08 16.06
N SER A 6 -19.04 -4.87 16.45
CA SER A 6 -18.15 -3.91 15.80
C SER A 6 -17.93 -4.36 14.36
N SER A 7 -18.87 -4.01 13.47
CA SER A 7 -18.69 -4.22 12.04
C SER A 7 -17.49 -3.38 11.62
N ASN A 8 -16.40 -4.04 11.24
CA ASN A 8 -15.21 -3.36 10.74
C ASN A 8 -15.64 -2.39 9.61
N PRO A 9 -15.42 -1.07 9.76
CA PRO A 9 -15.92 -0.06 8.82
C PRO A 9 -15.44 -0.31 7.38
N GLU A 10 -14.26 -0.90 7.21
CA GLU A 10 -13.72 -1.29 5.90
C GLU A 10 -14.56 -2.40 5.25
N LYS A 11 -15.00 -3.38 6.05
CA LYS A 11 -15.88 -4.47 5.58
C LYS A 11 -17.28 -3.96 5.25
N VAL A 12 -17.78 -2.99 6.01
CA VAL A 12 -19.08 -2.34 5.74
C VAL A 12 -19.03 -1.59 4.42
N LEU A 13 -18.02 -0.73 4.21
CA LEU A 13 -17.86 -0.02 2.95
C LEU A 13 -17.71 -0.97 1.76
N GLN A 14 -16.91 -2.04 1.90
CA GLN A 14 -16.75 -3.02 0.83
C GLN A 14 -18.08 -3.67 0.47
N ARG A 15 -18.84 -4.12 1.48
CA ARG A 15 -20.17 -4.71 1.29
C ARG A 15 -21.12 -3.72 0.59
N ASP A 16 -21.09 -2.45 0.97
CA ASP A 16 -21.96 -1.43 0.39
C ASP A 16 -21.58 -1.12 -1.07
N ILE A 17 -20.28 -1.14 -1.41
CA ILE A 17 -19.79 -1.06 -2.81
C ILE A 17 -20.30 -2.26 -3.62
N ASP A 18 -20.17 -3.48 -3.08
CA ASP A 18 -20.60 -4.71 -3.76
C ASP A 18 -22.12 -4.72 -3.98
N ALA A 19 -22.88 -4.26 -2.97
CA ALA A 19 -24.32 -4.11 -3.07
C ALA A 19 -24.73 -3.07 -4.13
N ALA A 20 -24.02 -1.92 -4.21
CA ALA A 20 -24.26 -0.90 -5.22
C ALA A 20 -23.93 -1.41 -6.63
N LYS A 21 -22.83 -2.15 -6.81
CA LYS A 21 -22.47 -2.80 -8.09
C LYS A 21 -23.51 -3.82 -8.53
N ALA A 22 -23.97 -4.68 -7.61
CA ALA A 22 -25.05 -5.62 -7.91
C ALA A 22 -26.36 -4.90 -8.28
N ASN A 23 -26.66 -3.75 -7.64
CA ASN A 23 -27.83 -2.96 -8.01
C ASN A 23 -27.69 -2.32 -9.40
N ARG A 24 -26.50 -1.80 -9.71
CA ARG A 24 -26.15 -1.27 -11.04
C ARG A 24 -26.39 -2.31 -12.13
N GLU A 25 -25.90 -3.53 -11.93
CA GLU A 25 -26.08 -4.64 -12.86
C GLU A 25 -27.58 -4.93 -13.10
N ARG A 26 -28.38 -5.03 -12.02
CA ARG A 26 -29.83 -5.25 -12.14
C ARG A 26 -30.54 -4.13 -12.90
N VAL A 27 -30.20 -2.87 -12.63
CA VAL A 27 -30.81 -1.72 -13.32
C VAL A 27 -30.37 -1.68 -14.79
N SER A 28 -29.11 -2.00 -15.08
CA SER A 28 -28.60 -2.07 -16.45
C SER A 28 -29.27 -3.17 -17.28
N ALA A 29 -29.52 -4.34 -16.68
CA ALA A 29 -30.25 -5.42 -17.34
C ALA A 29 -31.69 -5.01 -17.67
N ARG A 30 -32.38 -4.36 -16.71
CA ARG A 30 -33.73 -3.82 -16.92
C ARG A 30 -33.77 -2.73 -17.99
N LEU A 31 -32.74 -1.89 -18.07
CA LEU A 31 -32.64 -0.87 -19.11
C LEU A 31 -32.48 -1.51 -20.49
N ALA A 32 -31.64 -2.53 -20.62
CA ALA A 32 -31.47 -3.27 -21.88
C ALA A 32 -32.78 -3.94 -22.34
N GLU A 33 -33.54 -4.54 -21.43
CA GLU A 33 -34.88 -5.06 -21.71
C GLU A 33 -35.84 -3.94 -22.17
N CYS A 34 -35.78 -2.78 -21.51
CA CYS A 34 -36.62 -1.62 -21.86
C CYS A 34 -36.27 -1.07 -23.25
N ASP A 35 -34.99 -0.96 -23.59
CA ASP A 35 -34.52 -0.50 -24.90
C ASP A 35 -34.95 -1.47 -26.02
N GLN A 36 -34.94 -2.79 -25.75
CA GLN A 36 -35.52 -3.77 -26.68
C GLN A 36 -37.03 -3.60 -26.85
N ALA A 37 -37.76 -3.31 -25.76
CA ALA A 37 -39.20 -3.05 -25.83
C ALA A 37 -39.52 -1.78 -26.64
N VAL A 38 -38.74 -0.71 -26.47
CA VAL A 38 -38.83 0.52 -27.28
C VAL A 38 -38.70 0.19 -28.77
N ALA A 39 -37.70 -0.60 -29.16
CA ALA A 39 -37.51 -1.00 -30.55
C ALA A 39 -38.71 -1.83 -31.09
N ARG A 40 -39.26 -2.74 -30.28
CA ARG A 40 -40.44 -3.55 -30.66
C ARG A 40 -41.70 -2.70 -30.84
N HIS A 41 -41.98 -1.78 -29.92
CA HIS A 41 -43.15 -0.91 -30.03
C HIS A 41 -43.02 0.07 -31.19
N ALA A 42 -41.82 0.59 -31.46
CA ALA A 42 -41.58 1.42 -32.63
C ALA A 42 -41.81 0.65 -33.95
N ALA A 43 -41.37 -0.60 -34.04
CA ALA A 43 -41.65 -1.46 -35.19
C ALA A 43 -43.15 -1.74 -35.34
N SER A 44 -43.85 -2.07 -34.25
CA SER A 44 -45.29 -2.31 -34.26
C SER A 44 -46.11 -1.07 -34.68
N ALA A 45 -45.75 0.11 -34.19
CA ALA A 45 -46.40 1.36 -34.60
C ALA A 45 -46.22 1.61 -36.10
N LYS A 46 -45.00 1.37 -36.62
CA LYS A 46 -44.73 1.48 -38.05
C LYS A 46 -45.56 0.49 -38.87
N ASP A 47 -45.67 -0.76 -38.43
CA ASP A 47 -46.44 -1.78 -39.15
C ASP A 47 -47.94 -1.48 -39.13
N CYS A 48 -48.51 -1.02 -38.01
CA CYS A 48 -49.91 -0.58 -37.93
C CYS A 48 -50.17 0.62 -38.87
N ALA A 49 -49.27 1.61 -38.89
CA ALA A 49 -49.38 2.77 -39.79
C ALA A 49 -49.34 2.36 -41.28
N LEU A 50 -48.49 1.40 -41.65
CA LEU A 50 -48.43 0.89 -43.03
C LEU A 50 -49.69 0.14 -43.45
N ASN A 51 -50.35 -0.53 -42.50
CA ASN A 51 -51.57 -1.29 -42.75
C ASN A 51 -52.87 -0.47 -42.59
N GLY A 52 -52.78 0.79 -42.17
CA GLY A 52 -53.95 1.64 -41.89
C GLY A 52 -54.76 1.19 -40.68
N ASP A 53 -54.15 0.48 -39.73
CA ASP A 53 -54.76 0.09 -38.46
C ASP A 53 -54.56 1.17 -37.40
N ASP A 54 -55.42 2.19 -37.43
CA ASP A 54 -55.33 3.35 -36.53
C ASP A 54 -55.47 2.96 -35.04
N ALA A 55 -56.30 1.97 -34.73
CA ALA A 55 -56.48 1.51 -33.35
C ALA A 55 -55.22 0.80 -32.82
N GLY A 56 -54.60 -0.05 -33.64
CA GLY A 56 -53.31 -0.67 -33.32
C GLY A 56 -52.17 0.34 -33.20
N LEU A 57 -52.18 1.38 -34.04
CA LEU A 57 -51.21 2.47 -34.01
C LEU A 57 -51.25 3.22 -32.67
N ASP A 58 -52.44 3.65 -32.22
CA ASP A 58 -52.61 4.35 -30.94
C ASP A 58 -52.10 3.53 -29.75
N VAL A 59 -52.36 2.23 -29.74
CA VAL A 59 -51.88 1.31 -28.68
C VAL A 59 -50.35 1.19 -28.71
N ALA A 60 -49.77 1.05 -29.89
CA ALA A 60 -48.32 0.92 -30.05
C ALA A 60 -47.59 2.22 -29.67
N GLU A 61 -48.12 3.39 -30.04
CA GLU A 61 -47.55 4.69 -29.69
C GLU A 61 -47.61 5.00 -28.19
N ASN A 62 -48.74 4.66 -27.54
CA ASN A 62 -48.86 4.82 -26.09
C ASN A 62 -47.88 3.90 -25.34
N SER A 63 -47.72 2.66 -25.81
CA SER A 63 -46.73 1.72 -25.26
C SER A 63 -45.30 2.20 -25.48
N LEU A 64 -45.00 2.77 -26.65
CA LEU A 64 -43.72 3.36 -26.98
C LEU A 64 -43.39 4.53 -26.04
N ARG A 65 -44.32 5.46 -25.84
CA ARG A 65 -44.13 6.61 -24.93
C ARG A 65 -43.86 6.14 -23.50
N SER A 66 -44.69 5.22 -22.99
CA SER A 66 -44.52 4.66 -21.64
C SER A 66 -43.17 3.96 -21.45
N THR A 67 -42.71 3.20 -22.43
CA THR A 67 -41.40 2.51 -22.36
C THR A 67 -40.23 3.48 -22.50
N GLN A 68 -40.36 4.53 -23.30
CA GLN A 68 -39.36 5.60 -23.38
C GLN A 68 -39.21 6.35 -22.05
N ASP A 69 -40.32 6.74 -21.40
CA ASP A 69 -40.30 7.41 -20.09
C ASP A 69 -39.65 6.54 -19.01
N ARG A 70 -39.95 5.23 -19.04
CA ARG A 70 -39.31 4.24 -18.15
C ARG A 70 -37.82 4.11 -18.42
N ALA A 71 -37.39 4.09 -19.69
CA ALA A 71 -35.97 4.05 -20.04
C ALA A 71 -35.23 5.30 -19.56
N VAL A 72 -35.83 6.49 -19.68
CA VAL A 72 -35.29 7.74 -19.12
C VAL A 72 -35.13 7.62 -17.60
N SER A 73 -36.16 7.14 -16.90
CA SER A 73 -36.11 6.96 -15.44
C SER A 73 -35.01 5.98 -15.01
N LEU A 74 -34.86 4.86 -15.72
CA LEU A 74 -33.81 3.86 -15.45
C LEU A 74 -32.40 4.40 -15.72
N ARG A 75 -32.22 5.21 -16.77
CA ARG A 75 -30.95 5.90 -17.04
C ARG A 75 -30.58 6.87 -15.93
N GLY A 76 -31.56 7.64 -15.42
CA GLY A 76 -31.36 8.52 -14.27
C GLY A 76 -30.93 7.75 -13.02
N ALA A 77 -31.63 6.68 -12.68
CA ALA A 77 -31.28 5.81 -11.56
C ALA A 77 -29.87 5.18 -11.71
N LEU A 78 -29.47 4.81 -12.93
CA LEU A 78 -28.14 4.26 -13.20
C LEU A 78 -27.05 5.31 -12.94
N ALA A 79 -27.26 6.56 -13.38
CA ALA A 79 -26.32 7.65 -13.12
C ALA A 79 -26.17 7.94 -11.61
N GLU A 80 -27.27 7.89 -10.85
CA GLU A 80 -27.22 8.03 -9.39
C GLU A 80 -26.44 6.89 -8.72
N ILE A 81 -26.63 5.64 -9.16
CA ILE A 81 -25.88 4.49 -8.64
C ILE A 81 -24.39 4.63 -8.98
N ASP A 82 -24.04 5.06 -10.18
CA ASP A 82 -22.65 5.30 -10.58
C ASP A 82 -21.99 6.37 -9.70
N GLN A 83 -22.71 7.45 -9.40
CA GLN A 83 -22.23 8.47 -8.47
C GLN A 83 -22.07 7.92 -7.03
N GLN A 84 -22.99 7.07 -6.58
CA GLN A 84 -22.89 6.41 -5.27
C GLN A 84 -21.65 5.51 -5.19
N ILE A 85 -21.39 4.69 -6.22
CA ILE A 85 -20.20 3.85 -6.29
C ILE A 85 -18.93 4.70 -6.23
N ALA A 86 -18.85 5.76 -7.04
CA ALA A 86 -17.69 6.67 -7.05
C ALA A 86 -17.45 7.31 -5.67
N ASN A 87 -18.52 7.72 -4.97
CA ASN A 87 -18.42 8.28 -3.63
C ASN A 87 -17.94 7.25 -2.60
N LEU A 88 -18.47 6.02 -2.64
CA LEU A 88 -18.05 4.93 -1.74
C LEU A 88 -16.59 4.52 -1.98
N GLU A 89 -16.16 4.45 -3.24
CA GLU A 89 -14.77 4.13 -3.59
C GLU A 89 -13.80 5.22 -3.14
N ARG A 90 -14.17 6.51 -3.29
CA ARG A 90 -13.40 7.63 -2.73
C ARG A 90 -13.30 7.54 -1.20
N ASN A 91 -14.41 7.30 -0.51
CA ASN A 91 -14.41 7.14 0.94
C ASN A 91 -13.53 5.98 1.41
N LYS A 92 -13.49 4.88 0.65
CA LYS A 92 -12.60 3.75 0.93
C LYS A 92 -11.13 4.14 0.75
N ALA A 93 -10.78 4.85 -0.33
CA ALA A 93 -9.43 5.33 -0.56
C ALA A 93 -8.97 6.27 0.58
N ASP A 94 -9.80 7.23 0.96
CA ASP A 94 -9.51 8.17 2.05
C ASP A 94 -9.31 7.45 3.40
N MET A 95 -10.09 6.40 3.67
CA MET A 95 -9.93 5.59 4.88
C MET A 95 -8.59 4.84 4.90
N LEU A 96 -8.22 4.21 3.79
CA LEU A 96 -6.97 3.46 3.67
C LEU A 96 -5.75 4.39 3.82
N ASP A 97 -5.83 5.56 3.21
CA ASP A 97 -4.80 6.60 3.28
C ASP A 97 -4.65 7.16 4.70
N ARG A 98 -5.75 7.48 5.39
CA ARG A 98 -5.72 7.88 6.81
C ARG A 98 -5.12 6.79 7.69
N LYS A 99 -5.46 5.52 7.44
CA LYS A 99 -4.91 4.36 8.17
C LYS A 99 -3.41 4.24 7.96
N LEU A 100 -2.94 4.36 6.71
CA LEU A 100 -1.51 4.31 6.38
C LEU A 100 -0.74 5.45 7.03
N ARG A 101 -1.29 6.67 7.03
CA ARG A 101 -0.71 7.83 7.72
C ARG A 101 -0.61 7.62 9.22
N ALA A 102 -1.68 7.12 9.85
CA ALA A 102 -1.68 6.82 11.27
C ALA A 102 -0.63 5.75 11.63
N GLN A 103 -0.49 4.71 10.80
CA GLN A 103 0.54 3.68 10.98
C GLN A 103 1.96 4.26 10.82
N THR A 104 2.17 5.09 9.81
CA THR A 104 3.47 5.73 9.56
C THR A 104 3.87 6.64 10.73
N ALA A 105 2.94 7.47 11.22
CA ALA A 105 3.16 8.32 12.38
C ALA A 105 3.47 7.50 13.65
N ALA A 106 2.79 6.37 13.85
CA ALA A 106 3.06 5.47 14.98
C ALA A 106 4.47 4.85 14.92
N GLU A 107 4.93 4.44 13.74
CA GLU A 107 6.31 3.92 13.56
C GLU A 107 7.37 5.00 13.79
N ILE A 108 7.13 6.24 13.33
CA ILE A 108 8.04 7.37 13.59
C ILE A 108 8.13 7.64 15.10
N GLU A 109 6.99 7.63 15.80
CA GLU A 109 6.95 7.82 17.24
C GLU A 109 7.64 6.68 17.99
N LEU A 110 7.50 5.43 17.52
CA LEU A 110 8.24 4.29 18.05
C LEU A 110 9.76 4.46 17.88
N LEU A 111 10.20 4.94 16.71
CA LEU A 111 11.61 5.22 16.45
C LEU A 111 12.15 6.32 17.37
N ALA A 112 11.40 7.40 17.57
CA ALA A 112 11.78 8.47 18.49
C ALA A 112 11.93 7.97 19.94
N ARG A 113 11.04 7.08 20.39
CA ARG A 113 11.15 6.43 21.72
C ARG A 113 12.41 5.57 21.83
N LYS A 114 12.68 4.72 20.84
CA LYS A 114 13.89 3.90 20.79
C LYS A 114 15.16 4.75 20.81
N LEU A 115 15.22 5.84 20.05
CA LEU A 115 16.36 6.77 20.08
C LEU A 115 16.53 7.43 21.45
N THR A 116 15.43 7.75 22.13
CA THR A 116 15.47 8.31 23.49
C THR A 116 16.04 7.30 24.48
N GLU A 117 15.61 6.04 24.40
CA GLU A 117 16.12 4.95 25.25
C GLU A 117 17.60 4.69 24.99
N THR A 118 18.01 4.52 23.72
CA THR A 118 19.41 4.34 23.34
C THR A 118 20.28 5.53 23.76
N GLY A 119 19.77 6.75 23.64
CA GLY A 119 20.46 7.96 24.12
C GLY A 119 20.72 7.94 25.63
N ALA A 120 19.76 7.50 26.43
CA ALA A 120 19.92 7.38 27.87
C ALA A 120 20.96 6.29 28.25
N GLU A 121 20.97 5.17 27.53
CA GLU A 121 21.98 4.12 27.72
C GLU A 121 23.39 4.59 27.33
N PHE A 122 23.50 5.31 26.21
CA PHE A 122 24.74 5.94 25.78
C PHE A 122 25.29 6.88 26.86
N ASN A 123 24.46 7.79 27.39
CA ASN A 123 24.88 8.74 28.42
C ASN A 123 25.41 8.03 29.67
N ARG A 124 24.69 7.02 30.17
CA ARG A 124 25.16 6.22 31.33
C ARG A 124 26.51 5.55 31.06
N THR A 125 26.72 5.07 29.84
CA THR A 125 27.96 4.37 29.45
C THR A 125 29.12 5.36 29.30
N ALA A 126 28.86 6.52 28.70
CA ALA A 126 29.83 7.59 28.56
C ALA A 126 30.22 8.18 29.93
N GLU A 127 29.28 8.40 30.85
CA GLU A 127 29.59 8.83 32.23
C GLU A 127 30.57 7.88 32.92
N ARG A 128 30.28 6.57 32.86
CA ARG A 128 31.15 5.53 33.45
C ARG A 128 32.53 5.50 32.80
N LEU A 129 32.60 5.65 31.48
CA LEU A 129 33.86 5.67 30.75
C LEU A 129 34.69 6.92 31.10
N SER A 130 34.07 8.10 31.21
CA SER A 130 34.74 9.33 31.66
C SER A 130 35.28 9.18 33.08
N GLU A 131 34.52 8.59 34.00
CA GLU A 131 34.98 8.37 35.38
C GLU A 131 36.21 7.44 35.45
N GLN A 132 36.18 6.33 34.70
CA GLN A 132 37.28 5.37 34.65
C GLN A 132 38.53 5.96 33.99
N THR A 133 38.36 6.69 32.88
CA THR A 133 39.49 7.30 32.16
C THR A 133 40.10 8.45 32.93
N ARG A 134 39.28 9.28 33.59
CA ARG A 134 39.75 10.30 34.55
C ARG A 134 40.59 9.69 35.67
N SER A 135 40.17 8.55 36.20
CA SER A 135 40.91 7.82 37.25
C SER A 135 42.23 7.23 36.74
N ALA A 136 42.35 6.96 35.44
CA ALA A 136 43.55 6.44 34.79
C ALA A 136 44.58 7.53 34.42
N VAL A 137 44.18 8.80 34.33
CA VAL A 137 45.07 9.93 33.96
C VAL A 137 46.38 9.99 34.76
N PRO A 138 46.39 9.78 36.11
CA PRO A 138 47.64 9.79 36.88
C PRO A 138 48.60 8.64 36.54
N LEU A 139 48.08 7.55 35.96
CA LEU A 139 48.86 6.36 35.59
C LEU A 139 49.32 6.43 34.13
N VAL A 140 48.45 6.90 33.24
CA VAL A 140 48.67 6.99 31.79
C VAL A 140 48.08 8.31 31.32
N TYR A 141 48.93 9.30 31.06
CA TYR A 141 48.51 10.66 30.72
C TYR A 141 47.65 10.68 29.44
N GLU A 142 47.91 9.77 28.49
CA GLU A 142 47.16 9.59 27.26
C GLU A 142 45.65 9.33 27.51
N ALA A 143 45.27 8.83 28.69
CA ALA A 143 43.87 8.65 29.08
C ALA A 143 43.09 9.98 29.14
N LEU A 144 43.77 11.12 29.30
CA LEU A 144 43.15 12.45 29.32
C LEU A 144 42.42 12.77 28.01
N GLY A 145 42.94 12.28 26.87
CA GLY A 145 42.30 12.46 25.58
C GLY A 145 40.92 11.80 25.51
N LEU A 146 40.82 10.57 26.04
CA LEU A 146 39.57 9.83 26.07
C LEU A 146 38.57 10.40 27.09
N ASP A 147 39.03 10.87 28.26
CA ASP A 147 38.18 11.57 29.23
C ASP A 147 37.57 12.84 28.62
N ASN A 148 38.39 13.68 27.97
CA ASN A 148 37.92 14.89 27.30
C ASN A 148 36.94 14.59 26.17
N PHE A 149 37.23 13.59 25.34
CA PHE A 149 36.31 13.15 24.27
C PHE A 149 34.96 12.72 24.84
N THR A 150 34.96 11.92 25.90
CA THR A 150 33.74 11.39 26.50
C THR A 150 32.89 12.51 27.13
N LYS A 151 33.52 13.52 27.74
CA LYS A 151 32.84 14.73 28.23
C LYS A 151 32.21 15.54 27.09
N LEU A 152 32.89 15.68 25.96
CA LEU A 152 32.33 16.33 24.77
C LEU A 152 31.11 15.55 24.26
N CYS A 153 31.19 14.22 24.19
CA CYS A 153 30.04 13.40 23.82
C CYS A 153 28.84 13.61 24.77
N LEU A 154 29.08 13.66 26.08
CA LEU A 154 28.03 13.92 27.08
C LEU A 154 27.39 15.32 26.94
N ALA A 155 28.10 16.30 26.39
CA ALA A 155 27.56 17.63 26.13
C ALA A 155 26.75 17.70 24.82
N GLU A 156 27.27 17.09 23.75
CA GLU A 156 26.76 17.27 22.39
C GLU A 156 25.70 16.23 21.98
N VAL A 157 25.91 14.95 22.32
CA VAL A 157 25.03 13.86 21.88
C VAL A 157 23.59 14.02 22.40
N PRO A 158 23.35 14.40 23.67
CA PRO A 158 21.98 14.62 24.15
C PRO A 158 21.24 15.73 23.39
N GLN A 159 21.94 16.81 23.04
CA GLN A 159 21.35 17.92 22.29
C GLN A 159 21.02 17.52 20.85
N ALA A 160 21.93 16.79 20.20
CA ALA A 160 21.71 16.25 18.87
C ALA A 160 20.52 15.28 18.84
N LEU A 161 20.41 14.39 19.84
CA LEU A 161 19.28 13.46 19.95
C LEU A 161 17.95 14.18 20.21
N ASP A 162 17.93 15.21 21.05
CA ASP A 162 16.73 16.02 21.28
C ASP A 162 16.26 16.71 19.98
N MET A 163 17.18 17.28 19.22
CA MET A 163 16.88 17.86 17.90
C MET A 163 16.28 16.82 16.95
N VAL A 164 16.90 15.65 16.82
CA VAL A 164 16.39 14.56 15.95
C VAL A 164 15.00 14.11 16.39
N ASN A 165 14.77 13.92 17.69
CA ASN A 165 13.47 13.54 18.23
C ASN A 165 12.38 14.58 17.94
N LYS A 166 12.70 15.88 18.04
CA LYS A 166 11.78 16.97 17.66
C LYS A 166 11.43 16.91 16.18
N LEU A 167 12.42 16.71 15.31
CA LEU A 167 12.21 16.59 13.87
C LEU A 167 11.39 15.36 13.50
N LEU A 168 11.62 14.22 14.15
CA LEU A 168 10.82 13.01 13.94
C LEU A 168 9.36 13.24 14.31
N ARG A 169 9.08 13.84 15.48
CA ARG A 169 7.70 14.13 15.89
C ARG A 169 7.02 15.15 14.98
N ALA A 170 7.72 16.21 14.59
CA ALA A 170 7.21 17.18 13.61
C ALA A 170 6.91 16.52 12.26
N HIS A 171 7.73 15.55 11.85
CA HIS A 171 7.47 14.78 10.63
C HIS A 171 6.25 13.86 10.79
N ALA A 172 6.07 13.21 11.94
CA ALA A 172 4.87 12.43 12.23
C ALA A 172 3.59 13.29 12.14
N ASP A 173 3.63 14.50 12.71
CA ASP A 173 2.52 15.46 12.62
C ASP A 173 2.24 15.87 11.16
N ALA A 174 3.28 16.13 10.38
CA ALA A 174 3.16 16.44 8.95
C ALA A 174 2.58 15.28 8.11
N VAL A 175 2.92 14.03 8.46
CA VAL A 175 2.37 12.83 7.83
C VAL A 175 0.87 12.73 8.12
N VAL A 176 0.46 12.94 9.38
CA VAL A 176 -0.97 12.93 9.75
C VAL A 176 -1.73 14.08 9.09
N ALA A 177 -1.12 15.26 9.00
CA ALA A 177 -1.69 16.43 8.32
C ALA A 177 -1.77 16.29 6.79
N GLY A 178 -1.14 15.27 6.21
CA GLY A 178 -1.12 15.03 4.77
C GLY A 178 -0.18 15.95 3.98
N THR A 179 0.70 16.70 4.67
CA THR A 179 1.72 17.55 4.03
C THR A 179 3.03 16.81 3.77
N ALA A 180 3.24 15.65 4.41
CA ALA A 180 4.36 14.75 4.19
C ALA A 180 3.91 13.37 3.69
N PRO A 181 4.76 12.65 2.92
CA PRO A 181 4.42 11.34 2.38
C PRO A 181 4.30 10.28 3.47
N ALA A 182 3.26 9.44 3.39
CA ALA A 182 3.08 8.28 4.28
C ALA A 182 3.90 7.09 3.76
N THR A 183 5.20 7.11 4.01
CA THR A 183 6.10 6.00 3.63
C THR A 183 6.59 5.30 4.87
N LEU A 184 6.17 4.05 5.04
CA LEU A 184 6.75 3.17 6.04
C LEU A 184 8.18 2.81 5.61
N PRO A 185 9.18 2.88 6.51
CA PRO A 185 10.49 2.32 6.22
C PRO A 185 10.32 0.86 5.78
N ARG A 186 10.82 0.52 4.58
CA ARG A 186 10.92 -0.89 4.22
C ARG A 186 11.84 -1.51 5.25
N VAL A 187 11.34 -2.51 5.97
CA VAL A 187 12.23 -3.38 6.74
C VAL A 187 13.10 -4.05 5.69
N ASP A 188 14.35 -3.62 5.58
CA ASP A 188 15.39 -4.37 4.88
C ASP A 188 15.63 -5.67 5.66
N ASN A 189 14.68 -6.59 5.56
CA ASN A 189 14.90 -8.00 5.89
C ASN A 189 15.79 -8.54 4.76
N GLN A 190 17.06 -8.18 4.81
CA GLN A 190 18.11 -8.86 4.07
C GLN A 190 18.27 -10.26 4.65
N ALA A 191 17.61 -11.22 4.01
CA ALA A 191 18.27 -12.44 3.58
C ALA A 191 17.65 -12.80 2.23
N GLN A 192 18.08 -12.10 1.18
CA GLN A 192 17.89 -12.60 -0.17
C GLN A 192 18.57 -13.98 -0.18
N PRO A 193 17.84 -15.09 -0.43
CA PRO A 193 18.47 -16.41 -0.45
C PRO A 193 19.63 -16.35 -1.44
N PRO A 194 20.80 -16.94 -1.11
CA PRO A 194 21.94 -16.93 -2.01
C PRO A 194 21.47 -17.45 -3.38
N ALA A 195 21.78 -16.68 -4.43
CA ALA A 195 21.42 -17.06 -5.79
C ALA A 195 21.89 -18.51 -6.02
N PRO A 196 21.06 -19.39 -6.62
CA PRO A 196 21.44 -20.77 -6.84
C PRO A 196 22.77 -20.80 -7.59
N ALA A 197 23.75 -21.52 -7.03
CA ALA A 197 25.07 -21.67 -7.62
C ALA A 197 24.91 -22.03 -9.09
N GLN A 198 25.49 -21.21 -9.97
CA GLN A 198 25.59 -21.58 -11.37
C GLN A 198 26.37 -22.91 -11.43
N PRO A 199 25.88 -23.91 -12.18
CA PRO A 199 26.62 -25.16 -12.31
C PRO A 199 27.99 -24.82 -12.89
N GLU A 200 29.05 -25.13 -12.14
CA GLU A 200 30.42 -25.03 -12.65
C GLU A 200 30.49 -25.85 -13.94
N GLU A 201 30.79 -25.18 -15.06
CA GLU A 201 31.11 -25.87 -16.30
C GLU A 201 32.30 -26.80 -16.02
N PRO A 202 32.25 -28.09 -16.40
CA PRO A 202 33.36 -28.98 -16.18
C PRO A 202 34.58 -28.47 -16.95
N HIS A 203 35.53 -27.90 -16.22
CA HIS A 203 36.86 -27.58 -16.73
C HIS A 203 37.58 -28.88 -17.10
N PHE A 204 37.36 -29.36 -18.32
CA PHE A 204 38.18 -30.41 -18.92
C PHE A 204 39.58 -29.84 -19.18
N ARG A 205 40.48 -30.01 -18.20
CA ARG A 205 41.93 -29.88 -18.44
C ARG A 205 42.40 -31.10 -19.23
N TYR A 206 42.61 -30.93 -20.53
CA TYR A 206 43.40 -31.88 -21.31
C TYR A 206 44.85 -31.89 -20.77
N LEU A 207 45.26 -32.99 -20.17
CA LEU A 207 46.66 -33.27 -19.88
C LEU A 207 47.31 -33.83 -21.16
N PRO A 208 48.37 -33.22 -21.70
CA PRO A 208 49.06 -33.78 -22.85
C PRO A 208 49.75 -35.09 -22.45
N VAL A 209 49.38 -36.17 -23.12
CA VAL A 209 50.01 -37.50 -22.98
C VAL A 209 51.45 -37.40 -23.47
N LYS A 210 52.42 -37.61 -22.57
CA LYS A 210 53.84 -37.72 -22.94
C LYS A 210 54.08 -39.10 -23.56
N PRO A 211 54.68 -39.22 -24.76
CA PRO A 211 55.01 -40.50 -25.35
C PRO A 211 56.17 -41.15 -24.58
N THR A 212 55.90 -42.28 -23.92
CA THR A 212 56.90 -43.17 -23.33
C THR A 212 57.49 -44.05 -24.40
N PHE A 213 58.63 -43.65 -24.97
CA PHE A 213 59.56 -44.58 -25.61
C PHE A 213 60.65 -44.96 -24.59
N LYS A 214 60.54 -46.16 -24.03
CA LYS A 214 61.66 -46.86 -23.40
C LYS A 214 61.86 -48.18 -24.15
N GLY A 215 63.08 -48.34 -24.65
CA GLY A 215 63.47 -49.45 -25.49
C GLY A 215 63.39 -50.78 -24.78
N LEU A 216 62.99 -51.79 -25.54
CA LEU A 216 63.21 -53.19 -25.23
C LEU A 216 64.50 -53.59 -25.94
N VAL A 217 65.58 -53.78 -25.17
CA VAL A 217 66.81 -54.42 -25.63
C VAL A 217 66.82 -55.85 -25.10
N THR A 218 67.19 -56.78 -25.98
CA THR A 218 67.74 -58.16 -25.83
C THR A 218 66.98 -59.09 -26.78
N ARG A 219 67.61 -59.88 -27.66
CA ARG A 219 68.93 -60.49 -27.70
C ARG A 219 69.33 -60.72 -29.17
#